data_AF-A0A292ZL04-F1
#
_entry.id   AF-A0A292ZL04-F1
#
_cell.length_a   1.000
_cell.length_b   1.000
_cell.length_c   1.000
_cell.angle_alpha   90.00
_cell.angle_beta   90.00
_cell.angle_gamma   90.00
#
_symmetry.space_group_name_H-M   'P 1'
#
loop_
_entity.id
_entity.type
_entity.pdbx_description
1 polymer ?
#
loop_
_entity_poly.entity_id
_entity_poly.type
_entity_poly.pdbx_seq_one_letter_code
_entity_poly.pdbx_strand_id
1 'polypeptide(L)'
;MRPDINHGKQHIPDETREPSVLALMALAWTLADDRRADRLLALTGLDADTLRNGVGDPAILSAVLGFLADHEPDLIACAESIDSRPEALIAARESLIA
;
A
#
# COMPACT_ATOMS: atom_id res chain seq x y z
N MET A 1 40.64 0.97 -24.76
CA MET A 1 39.82 2.04 -24.14
C MET A 1 38.44 1.45 -23.92
N ARG A 2 37.93 1.39 -22.67
CA ARG A 2 36.66 0.74 -22.31
C ARG A 2 35.45 1.55 -22.82
N PRO A 3 34.34 0.90 -23.22
CA PRO A 3 33.10 1.60 -23.58
C PRO A 3 32.41 2.18 -22.34
N ASP A 4 31.82 3.36 -22.53
CA ASP A 4 30.93 4.08 -21.63
C ASP A 4 29.58 3.35 -21.47
N ILE A 5 29.48 2.53 -20.42
CA ILE A 5 28.19 1.99 -19.98
C ILE A 5 27.43 3.03 -19.15
N ASN A 6 26.75 3.97 -19.80
CA ASN A 6 25.72 4.78 -19.14
C ASN A 6 24.44 3.94 -18.93
N HIS A 7 24.45 3.05 -17.95
CA HIS A 7 23.23 2.45 -17.40
C HIS A 7 22.83 3.22 -16.12
N GLY A 8 22.45 4.49 -16.31
CA GLY A 8 21.92 5.37 -15.28
C GLY A 8 20.45 5.09 -14.91
N LYS A 9 20.04 3.81 -14.84
CA LYS A 9 18.82 3.39 -14.14
C LYS A 9 19.24 2.66 -12.88
N GLN A 10 19.93 3.36 -11.99
CA GLN A 10 20.12 2.87 -10.63
C GLN A 10 18.98 3.46 -9.80
N HIS A 11 18.15 2.56 -9.25
CA HIS A 11 17.17 2.75 -8.18
C HIS A 11 15.69 2.78 -8.57
N ILE A 12 15.02 1.62 -8.49
CA ILE A 12 13.57 1.55 -8.27
C ILE A 12 13.27 0.34 -7.36
N PRO A 13 13.16 0.51 -6.03
CA PRO A 13 12.85 -0.59 -5.10
C PRO A 13 11.43 -1.17 -5.25
N ASP A 14 10.62 -0.64 -6.17
CA ASP A 14 9.17 -0.81 -6.15
C ASP A 14 8.52 -1.20 -7.51
N GLU A 15 9.23 -1.09 -8.65
CA GLU A 15 8.64 -1.33 -10.01
C GLU A 15 8.07 -2.76 -10.23
N THR A 16 8.31 -3.70 -9.32
CA THR A 16 7.98 -5.13 -9.49
C THR A 16 7.13 -5.73 -8.38
N ARG A 17 6.67 -4.96 -7.39
CA ARG A 17 5.83 -5.52 -6.32
C ARG A 17 4.38 -5.64 -6.80
N GLU A 18 3.80 -6.83 -6.60
CA GLU A 18 2.38 -7.07 -6.88
C GLU A 18 1.49 -6.09 -6.08
N PRO A 19 0.45 -5.49 -6.70
CA PRO A 19 -0.44 -4.54 -6.02
C PRO A 19 -1.04 -5.06 -4.72
N SER A 20 -1.41 -6.34 -4.72
CA SER A 20 -1.96 -7.03 -3.54
C SER A 20 -0.95 -7.15 -2.41
N VAL A 21 0.34 -7.35 -2.72
CA VAL A 21 1.41 -7.42 -1.72
C VAL A 21 1.62 -6.05 -1.08
N LEU A 22 1.66 -4.98 -1.88
CA LEU A 22 1.74 -3.61 -1.35
C LEU A 22 0.56 -3.28 -0.44
N ALA A 23 -0.66 -3.63 -0.85
CA ALA A 23 -1.86 -3.45 -0.03
C ALA A 23 -1.81 -4.25 1.27
N LEU A 24 -1.33 -5.50 1.25
CA LEU A 24 -1.19 -6.33 2.44
C LEU A 24 -0.13 -5.79 3.41
N MET A 25 0.99 -5.28 2.90
CA MET A 25 2.01 -4.63 3.73
C MET A 25 1.45 -3.36 4.38
N ALA A 26 0.72 -2.54 3.61
CA ALA A 26 0.06 -1.35 4.11
C ALA A 26 -1.03 -1.66 5.15
N LEU A 27 -1.77 -2.74 4.94
CA LEU A 27 -2.73 -3.26 5.91
C LEU A 27 -2.02 -3.67 7.21
N ALA A 28 -0.92 -4.44 7.12
CA ALA A 28 -0.16 -4.85 8.29
C ALA A 28 0.39 -3.64 9.07
N TRP A 29 0.88 -2.60 8.37
CA TRP A 29 1.30 -1.36 9.02
C TRP A 29 0.14 -0.65 9.71
N THR A 30 -1.02 -0.57 9.05
CA THR A 30 -2.22 0.06 9.61
C THR A 30 -2.66 -0.67 10.89
N LEU A 31 -2.70 -2.01 10.86
CA LEU A 31 -3.09 -2.85 12.00
C LEU A 31 -2.04 -2.91 13.12
N ALA A 32 -0.81 -2.45 12.89
CA ALA A 32 0.21 -2.38 13.93
C ALA A 32 -0.05 -1.27 14.97
N ASP A 33 -0.98 -0.36 14.70
CA ASP A 33 -1.41 0.69 15.63
C ASP A 33 -2.93 0.62 15.81
N ASP A 34 -3.39 0.42 17.05
CA ASP A 34 -4.80 0.26 17.37
C ASP A 34 -5.66 1.47 16.94
N ARG A 35 -5.11 2.69 17.00
CA ARG A 35 -5.85 3.90 16.62
C ARG A 35 -6.04 3.97 15.12
N ARG A 36 -5.04 3.56 14.34
CA ARG A 36 -5.15 3.45 12.87
C ARG A 36 -6.11 2.33 12.48
N ALA A 37 -6.05 1.19 13.16
CA ALA A 37 -6.96 0.08 12.95
C ALA A 37 -8.42 0.47 13.21
N ASP A 38 -8.72 1.09 14.36
CA ASP A 38 -10.06 1.57 14.70
C ASP A 38 -10.57 2.59 13.68
N ARG A 39 -9.71 3.51 13.24
CA ARG A 39 -10.06 4.52 12.23
C ARG A 39 -10.35 3.89 10.87
N LEU A 40 -9.55 2.91 10.44
CA LEU A 40 -9.76 2.16 9.20
C LEU A 40 -11.16 1.51 9.21
N LEU A 41 -11.49 0.76 10.27
CA LEU A 41 -12.79 0.10 10.40
C LEU A 41 -13.95 1.11 10.42
N ALA A 42 -13.79 2.20 11.18
CA ALA A 42 -14.82 3.24 11.28
C ALA A 42 -15.08 3.99 9.95
N LEU A 43 -14.04 4.24 9.14
CA LEU A 43 -14.16 4.97 7.88
C LEU A 43 -14.54 4.10 6.69
N THR A 44 -14.06 2.84 6.66
CA THR A 44 -14.40 1.90 5.58
C THR A 44 -15.73 1.17 5.82
N GLY A 45 -16.23 1.17 7.06
CA GLY A 45 -17.40 0.39 7.46
C GLY A 45 -17.14 -1.12 7.55
N LEU A 46 -15.88 -1.53 7.41
CA LEU A 46 -15.47 -2.93 7.60
C LEU A 46 -15.42 -3.25 9.09
N ASP A 47 -15.64 -4.53 9.42
CA ASP A 47 -15.30 -5.09 10.72
C ASP A 47 -14.08 -6.02 10.62
N ALA A 48 -13.53 -6.40 11.78
CA ALA A 48 -12.33 -7.22 11.83
C ALA A 48 -12.53 -8.64 11.25
N ASP A 49 -13.76 -9.16 11.23
CA ASP A 49 -14.07 -10.48 10.69
C ASP A 49 -14.12 -10.44 9.16
N THR A 50 -14.83 -9.48 8.60
CA THR A 50 -14.89 -9.16 7.17
C THR A 50 -13.50 -8.89 6.63
N LEU A 51 -12.68 -8.12 7.36
CA LEU A 51 -11.31 -7.83 6.97
C LEU A 51 -10.45 -9.10 6.93
N ARG A 52 -10.55 -9.99 7.93
CA ARG A 52 -9.81 -11.26 7.96
C ARG A 52 -10.25 -12.22 6.85
N ASN A 53 -11.56 -12.34 6.63
CA ASN A 53 -12.09 -13.22 5.58
C ASN A 53 -11.84 -12.65 4.18
N GLY A 54 -11.64 -11.34 4.08
CA GLY A 54 -11.49 -10.58 2.85
C GLY A 54 -10.07 -10.14 2.49
N VAL A 55 -9.03 -10.60 3.19
CA VAL A 55 -7.63 -10.24 2.90
C VAL A 55 -7.17 -10.59 1.47
N GLY A 56 -7.86 -11.53 0.81
CA GLY A 56 -7.61 -11.90 -0.59
C GLY A 56 -8.49 -11.16 -1.60
N ASP A 57 -9.42 -10.32 -1.14
CA ASP A 57 -10.34 -9.58 -2.00
C ASP A 57 -9.69 -8.27 -2.48
N PRO A 58 -9.49 -8.08 -3.79
CA PRO A 58 -8.94 -6.85 -4.35
C PRO A 58 -9.73 -5.59 -3.96
N ALA A 59 -11.05 -5.70 -3.77
CA ALA A 59 -11.89 -4.57 -3.37
C ALA A 59 -11.58 -4.12 -1.94
N ILE A 60 -11.37 -5.06 -1.02
CA ILE A 60 -11.01 -4.76 0.37
C ILE A 60 -9.59 -4.19 0.42
N LEU A 61 -8.65 -4.78 -0.30
CA LEU A 61 -7.27 -4.29 -0.39
C LEU A 61 -7.20 -2.87 -0.97
N SER A 62 -8.01 -2.58 -2.00
CA SER A 62 -8.13 -1.23 -2.57
C SER A 62 -8.75 -0.25 -1.57
N ALA A 63 -9.74 -0.66 -0.78
CA ALA A 63 -10.34 0.18 0.26
C ALA A 63 -9.33 0.56 1.35
N VAL A 64 -8.44 -0.36 1.77
CA VAL A 64 -7.37 -0.07 2.74
C VAL A 64 -6.39 0.96 2.18
N LEU A 65 -5.97 0.80 0.92
CA LEU A 65 -5.11 1.79 0.26
C LEU A 65 -5.82 3.14 0.08
N GLY A 66 -7.13 3.13 -0.17
CA GLY A 66 -7.96 4.34 -0.23
C GLY A 66 -7.99 5.08 1.11
N PHE A 67 -8.17 4.36 2.21
CA PHE A 67 -8.10 4.93 3.56
C PHE A 67 -6.77 5.65 3.83
N LEU A 68 -5.64 5.07 3.40
CA LEU A 68 -4.33 5.72 3.53
C LEU A 68 -4.22 6.93 2.60
N ALA A 69 -4.70 6.81 1.36
CA ALA A 69 -4.69 7.89 0.37
C ALA A 69 -5.50 9.12 0.82
N ASP A 70 -6.58 8.91 1.59
CA ASP A 70 -7.41 9.97 2.15
C ASP A 70 -6.70 10.75 3.29
N HIS A 71 -5.55 10.26 3.77
CA HIS A 71 -4.74 10.93 4.78
C HIS A 71 -3.25 10.91 4.40
N GLU A 72 -2.83 11.94 3.67
CA GLU A 72 -1.45 12.09 3.15
C GLU A 72 -0.33 11.78 4.18
N PRO A 73 -0.39 12.22 5.46
CA PRO A 73 0.63 11.87 6.45
C PRO A 73 0.75 10.37 6.70
N ASP A 74 -0.37 9.64 6.74
CA ASP A 74 -0.35 8.19 6.93
C ASP A 74 0.12 7.48 5.67
N LEU A 75 -0.24 7.98 4.49
CA LEU A 75 0.25 7.45 3.22
C LEU A 75 1.79 7.52 3.14
N ILE A 76 2.36 8.69 3.44
CA ILE A 76 3.82 8.89 3.42
C ILE A 76 4.49 8.01 4.47
N ALA A 77 4.01 8.02 5.71
CA ALA A 77 4.60 7.23 6.80
C ALA A 77 4.49 5.71 6.54
N CYS A 78 3.40 5.26 5.93
CA CYS A 78 3.25 3.87 5.52
C CYS A 78 4.26 3.52 4.43
N ALA A 79 4.35 4.33 3.37
CA ALA A 79 5.27 4.11 2.26
C ALA A 79 6.73 4.03 2.74
N GLU A 80 7.15 4.97 3.60
CA GLU A 80 8.47 4.95 4.23
C GLU A 80 8.71 3.68 5.05
N SER A 81 7.71 3.25 5.84
CA SER A 81 7.84 2.06 6.69
C SER A 81 7.95 0.75 5.91
N ILE A 82 7.39 0.67 4.70
CA ILE A 82 7.40 -0.55 3.88
C ILE A 82 8.44 -0.50 2.76
N ASP A 83 9.33 0.51 2.80
CA ASP A 83 10.34 0.77 1.77
C ASP A 83 9.71 0.83 0.36
N SER A 84 8.68 1.66 0.25
CA SER A 84 7.92 1.91 -0.98
C SER A 84 7.72 3.41 -1.17
N ARG A 85 7.02 3.80 -2.23
CA ARG A 85 6.71 5.20 -2.55
C ARG A 85 5.21 5.45 -2.42
N PRO A 86 4.78 6.65 -1.97
CA PRO A 86 3.36 6.99 -1.91
C PRO A 86 2.65 6.77 -3.25
N GLU A 87 3.30 7.12 -4.37
CA GLU A 87 2.73 6.97 -5.71
C GLU A 87 2.50 5.50 -6.09
N ALA A 88 3.31 4.59 -5.55
CA ALA A 88 3.15 3.16 -5.77
C ALA A 88 1.91 2.60 -5.07
N LEU A 89 1.64 3.05 -3.84
CA LEU A 89 0.42 2.68 -3.12
C LEU A 89 -0.82 3.17 -3.85
N ILE A 90 -0.79 4.39 -4.41
CA ILE A 90 -1.87 4.90 -5.25
C ILE A 90 -2.02 4.08 -6.53
N ALA A 91 -0.94 3.78 -7.24
CA ALA A 91 -0.97 2.96 -8.45
C ALA A 91 -1.49 1.53 -8.17
N ALA A 92 -1.11 0.94 -7.04
CA ALA A 92 -1.59 -0.37 -6.59
C ALA A 92 -3.10 -0.34 -6.34
N ARG A 93 -3.62 0.72 -5.69
CA ARG A 93 -5.05 0.90 -5.45
C ARG A 93 -5.86 0.87 -6.74
N GLU A 94 -5.42 1.63 -7.75
CA GLU A 94 -6.08 1.70 -9.05
C GLU A 94 -6.02 0.34 -9.77
N SER A 95 -4.88 -0.37 -9.69
CA SER A 95 -4.69 -1.67 -10.35
C SER A 95 -5.55 -2.79 -9.76
N LEU A 96 -5.97 -2.69 -8.49
CA LEU A 96 -6.80 -3.70 -7.81
C LEU A 96 -8.28 -3.66 -8.21
N ILE A 97 -8.75 -2.53 -8.76
CA ILE A 97 -10.14 -2.33 -9.19
C ILE A 97 -10.28 -2.15 -10.71
N ALA A 98 -9.17 -2.28 -11.43
CA ALA A 98 -9.08 -2.15 -12.89
C ALA A 98 -9.64 -3.36 -13.64
#